data_AF-A0A419QL38-F1
#
_entry.id   AF-A0A419QL38-F1
#
_cell.length_a   1.000
_cell.length_b   1.000
_cell.length_c   1.000
_cell.angle_alpha   90.00
_cell.angle_beta   90.00
_cell.angle_gamma   90.00
#
_symmetry.space_group_name_H-M   'P 1'
#
loop_
_entity.id
_entity.type
_entity.pdbx_description
1 polymer ?
#
loop_
_entity_poly.entity_id
_entity_poly.type
_entity_poly.pdbx_seq_one_letter_code
_entity_poly.pdbx_strand_id
1 'polypeptide(L)'
;MESKGIYGVTPGYGVWRWLSGIAVKQGQWFLGSLAGRGNYEAWMTYLVRGLRDPKFLAEFEATVDPWEKSRLVGRKISELAKEFRKLSPERKKELAKEAEVELKAGIELLTKEKKEITNLVKTITTLTDS
;
A
#
# COMPACT_ATOMS: atom_id res chain seq x y z
N MET A 1 20.33 -6.40 -0.18
CA MET A 1 18.86 -6.29 -0.08
C MET A 1 18.48 -4.96 -0.72
N GLU A 2 18.12 -4.96 -2.01
CA GLU A 2 17.80 -3.70 -2.70
C GLU A 2 16.63 -3.03 -1.99
N SER A 3 16.83 -1.79 -1.58
CA SER A 3 15.79 -0.95 -1.02
C SER A 3 14.69 -0.85 -2.09
N LYS A 4 13.57 -1.55 -1.88
CA LYS A 4 12.33 -1.33 -2.62
C LYS A 4 11.84 0.07 -2.27
N GLY A 5 12.41 1.08 -2.93
CA GLY A 5 12.06 2.49 -2.72
C GLY A 5 10.64 2.78 -3.17
N ILE A 6 10.37 4.03 -3.54
CA ILE A 6 9.06 4.50 -4.05
C ILE A 6 8.46 3.61 -5.17
N TYR A 7 9.29 2.87 -5.89
CA TYR A 7 8.92 1.95 -6.97
C TYR A 7 8.16 0.69 -6.51
N GLY A 8 8.40 0.22 -5.28
CA GLY A 8 7.82 -1.03 -4.77
C GLY A 8 6.46 -0.88 -4.08
N VAL A 9 6.01 0.35 -3.85
CA VAL A 9 4.74 0.62 -3.16
C VAL A 9 3.63 0.72 -4.19
N THR A 10 2.58 -0.06 -3.98
CA THR A 10 1.34 0.02 -4.76
C THR A 10 0.17 0.44 -3.86
N PRO A 11 -0.93 0.95 -4.43
CA PRO A 11 -2.08 1.39 -3.64
C PRO A 11 -2.62 0.29 -2.73
N GLY A 12 -2.89 -0.91 -3.27
CA GLY A 12 -3.40 -2.04 -2.52
C GLY A 12 -2.44 -2.50 -1.42
N TYR A 13 -1.14 -2.57 -1.72
CA TYR A 13 -0.11 -2.94 -0.73
C TYR A 13 -0.03 -1.92 0.42
N GLY A 14 -0.12 -0.62 0.12
CA GLY A 14 -0.13 0.42 1.15
C GLY A 14 -1.35 0.33 2.08
N VAL A 15 -2.53 0.06 1.51
CA VAL A 15 -3.77 -0.16 2.27
C VAL A 15 -3.66 -1.40 3.15
N TRP A 16 -3.13 -2.51 2.60
CA TRP A 16 -2.85 -3.72 3.37
C TRP A 16 -1.93 -3.44 4.56
N ARG A 17 -0.80 -2.75 4.33
CA ARG A 17 0.15 -2.40 5.41
C ARG A 17 -0.51 -1.57 6.51
N TRP A 18 -1.34 -0.61 6.14
CA TRP A 18 -2.07 0.22 7.10
C TRP A 18 -3.06 -0.62 7.92
N LEU A 19 -3.89 -1.42 7.27
CA LEU A 19 -4.88 -2.30 7.94
C LEU A 19 -4.21 -3.34 8.84
N SER A 20 -3.15 -4.00 8.36
CA SER A 20 -2.37 -4.95 9.17
C SER A 20 -1.71 -4.27 10.37
N GLY A 21 -1.20 -3.05 10.19
CA GLY A 21 -0.65 -2.25 11.29
C GLY A 21 -1.68 -1.94 12.36
N ILE A 22 -2.90 -1.57 11.97
CA ILE A 22 -4.02 -1.34 12.90
C ILE A 22 -4.41 -2.63 13.60
N ALA A 23 -4.55 -3.73 12.87
CA ALA A 23 -4.93 -5.03 13.44
C ALA A 23 -3.98 -5.46 14.58
N VAL A 24 -2.68 -5.23 14.41
CA VAL A 24 -1.66 -5.61 15.40
C VAL A 24 -1.60 -4.63 16.58
N LYS A 25 -1.67 -3.31 16.32
CA LYS A 25 -1.37 -2.30 17.35
C LYS A 25 -2.60 -1.70 18.02
N GLN A 26 -3.74 -1.75 17.34
CA GLN A 26 -4.96 -1.02 17.68
C GLN A 26 -6.20 -1.82 17.22
N GLY A 27 -6.26 -3.11 17.56
CA GLY A 27 -7.29 -4.04 17.04
C GLY A 27 -8.73 -3.56 17.22
N GLN A 28 -9.01 -2.84 18.32
CA GLN A 28 -10.30 -2.18 18.57
C GLN A 28 -10.75 -1.18 17.46
N TRP A 29 -9.79 -0.56 16.75
CA TRP A 29 -10.04 0.37 15.64
C TRP A 29 -10.16 -0.33 14.29
N PHE A 30 -9.86 -1.63 14.22
CA PHE A 30 -9.73 -2.35 12.95
C PHE A 30 -11.03 -2.34 12.15
N LEU A 31 -12.16 -2.69 12.78
CA LEU A 31 -13.45 -2.77 12.08
C LEU A 31 -13.89 -1.40 11.55
N GLY A 32 -13.73 -0.33 12.35
CA GLY A 32 -14.04 1.02 11.90
C GLY A 32 -13.13 1.49 10.76
N SER A 33 -11.84 1.18 10.84
CA SER A 33 -10.87 1.50 9.78
C SER A 33 -11.15 0.74 8.51
N LEU A 34 -11.54 -0.54 8.61
CA LEU A 34 -11.93 -1.37 7.49
C LEU A 34 -13.21 -0.85 6.83
N ALA A 35 -14.24 -0.51 7.62
CA ALA A 35 -15.49 0.05 7.11
C ALA A 35 -15.29 1.42 6.44
N GLY A 36 -14.40 2.25 6.99
CA GLY A 36 -14.10 3.60 6.50
C GLY A 36 -12.92 3.72 5.52
N ARG A 37 -12.34 2.60 5.07
CA ARG A 37 -11.05 2.59 4.34
C ARG A 37 -11.04 3.35 3.02
N GLY A 38 -12.20 3.57 2.39
CA GLY A 38 -12.30 4.11 1.03
C GLY A 38 -11.56 5.44 0.83
N ASN A 39 -11.55 6.33 1.83
CA ASN A 39 -10.80 7.58 1.74
C ASN A 39 -9.29 7.36 1.78
N TYR A 40 -8.83 6.40 2.58
CA TYR A 40 -7.41 6.05 2.64
C TYR A 40 -6.96 5.33 1.36
N GLU A 41 -7.80 4.43 0.83
CA GLU A 41 -7.62 3.80 -0.48
C GLU A 41 -7.46 4.83 -1.59
N ALA A 42 -8.40 5.78 -1.66
CA ALA A 42 -8.34 6.87 -2.62
C ALA A 42 -7.06 7.70 -2.50
N TRP A 43 -6.68 8.03 -1.26
CA TRP A 43 -5.43 8.76 -0.99
C TRP A 43 -4.20 7.96 -1.43
N MET A 44 -4.14 6.68 -1.10
CA MET A 44 -3.02 5.82 -1.49
C MET A 44 -2.90 5.70 -3.00
N THR A 45 -4.00 5.51 -3.72
CA THR A 45 -4.00 5.52 -5.19
C THR A 45 -3.48 6.83 -5.74
N TYR A 46 -3.96 7.96 -5.24
CA TYR A 46 -3.53 9.29 -5.69
C TYR A 46 -2.05 9.54 -5.40
N LEU A 47 -1.61 9.21 -4.19
CA LEU A 47 -0.24 9.36 -3.73
C LEU A 47 0.73 8.54 -4.58
N VAL A 48 0.46 7.25 -4.78
CA VAL A 48 1.34 6.37 -5.54
C VAL A 48 1.45 6.83 -7.00
N ARG A 49 0.34 7.25 -7.61
CA ARG A 49 0.36 7.83 -8.96
C ARG A 49 1.22 9.09 -9.03
N GLY A 50 1.05 9.99 -8.07
CA GLY A 50 1.82 11.24 -8.03
C GLY A 50 3.32 11.04 -7.78
N LEU A 51 3.71 10.02 -7.01
CA LEU A 51 5.10 9.65 -6.78
C LEU A 51 5.71 8.84 -7.94
N ARG A 52 4.88 8.29 -8.83
CA ARG A 52 5.29 7.62 -10.07
C ARG A 52 5.21 8.52 -11.30
N ASP A 53 4.94 9.81 -11.11
CA ASP A 53 4.97 10.78 -12.20
C ASP A 53 6.38 10.79 -12.83
N PRO A 54 6.51 10.61 -14.16
CA PRO A 54 7.82 10.50 -14.81
C PRO A 54 8.72 11.72 -14.59
N LYS A 55 8.14 12.93 -14.49
CA LYS A 55 8.94 14.14 -14.26
C LYS A 55 9.48 14.17 -12.85
N PHE A 56 8.65 13.83 -11.87
CA PHE A 56 9.09 13.71 -10.48
C PHE A 56 10.16 12.62 -10.31
N LEU A 57 9.98 11.46 -10.95
CA LEU A 57 10.96 10.38 -10.88
C LEU A 57 12.31 10.79 -11.48
N ALA A 58 12.31 11.47 -12.62
CA ALA A 58 13.54 11.96 -13.23
C ALA A 58 14.27 12.96 -12.31
N GLU A 59 13.55 13.88 -11.66
CA GLU A 59 14.12 14.82 -10.69
C GLU A 59 14.66 14.10 -9.44
N PHE A 60 13.92 13.11 -8.95
CA PHE A 60 14.30 12.31 -7.79
C PHE A 60 15.57 11.47 -8.04
N GLU A 61 15.69 10.90 -9.24
CA GLU A 61 16.87 10.13 -9.66
C GLU A 61 18.09 11.02 -9.90
N ALA A 62 17.90 12.22 -10.45
CA ALA A 62 18.96 13.20 -10.67
C ALA A 62 19.50 13.83 -9.37
N THR A 63 18.68 13.88 -8.31
CA THR A 63 19.13 14.38 -7.01
C THR A 63 20.15 13.40 -6.41
N VAL A 64 21.31 13.86 -5.96
CA VAL A 64 22.34 12.97 -5.37
C VAL A 64 22.26 12.96 -3.84
N ASP A 65 22.03 14.12 -3.23
CA ASP A 65 22.00 14.26 -1.78
C ASP A 65 20.77 13.58 -1.15
N PRO A 66 20.96 12.67 -0.17
CA PRO A 66 19.84 11.97 0.48
C PRO A 66 18.87 12.89 1.23
N TRP A 67 19.35 13.99 1.80
CA TRP A 67 18.49 14.92 2.53
C TRP A 67 17.60 15.72 1.58
N GLU A 68 18.17 16.19 0.47
CA GLU A 68 17.41 16.82 -0.60
C GLU A 68 16.41 15.86 -1.23
N LYS A 69 16.74 14.58 -1.43
CA LYS A 69 15.76 13.56 -1.87
C LYS A 69 14.57 13.47 -0.92
N SER A 70 14.84 13.43 0.39
CA SER A 70 13.79 13.36 1.41
C SER A 70 12.90 14.61 1.38
N ARG A 71 13.50 15.82 1.27
CA ARG A 71 12.76 17.08 1.14
C ARG A 71 11.93 17.13 -0.14
N LEU A 72 12.49 16.68 -1.27
CA LEU A 72 11.81 16.61 -2.56
C LEU A 72 10.55 15.75 -2.47
N VAL A 73 10.65 14.55 -1.91
CA VAL A 73 9.50 13.68 -1.65
C VAL A 73 8.50 14.36 -0.73
N GLY A 74 8.94 14.97 0.37
CA GLY A 74 8.05 15.67 1.31
C GLY A 74 7.28 16.82 0.68
N ARG A 75 7.93 17.61 -0.20
CA ARG A 75 7.28 18.67 -0.99
C ARG A 75 6.24 18.09 -1.94
N LYS A 76 6.59 17.01 -2.65
CA LYS A 76 5.65 16.35 -3.59
C LYS A 76 4.42 15.80 -2.87
N ILE A 77 4.61 15.15 -1.73
CA ILE A 77 3.50 14.65 -0.90
C ILE A 77 2.61 15.80 -0.43
N SER A 78 3.21 16.91 -0.01
CA SER A 78 2.47 18.10 0.45
C SER A 78 1.64 18.72 -0.67
N GLU A 79 2.17 18.77 -1.89
CA GLU A 79 1.45 19.20 -3.10
C GLU A 79 0.27 18.26 -3.39
N LEU A 80 0.54 16.95 -3.49
CA LEU A 80 -0.48 15.94 -3.77
C LEU A 80 -1.60 15.95 -2.71
N ALA A 81 -1.28 16.16 -1.43
CA ALA A 81 -2.27 16.25 -0.38
C ALA A 81 -3.16 17.50 -0.53
N LYS A 82 -2.63 18.62 -1.02
CA LYS A 82 -3.44 19.83 -1.31
C LYS A 82 -4.36 19.60 -2.48
N GLU A 83 -3.89 18.96 -3.55
CA GLU A 83 -4.70 18.63 -4.73
C GLU A 83 -5.78 17.60 -4.42
N PHE A 84 -5.43 16.54 -3.69
CA PHE A 84 -6.36 15.48 -3.31
C PHE A 84 -7.56 16.01 -2.53
N ARG A 85 -7.35 17.00 -1.65
CA ARG A 85 -8.45 17.66 -0.92
C ARG A 85 -9.45 18.33 -1.85
N LYS A 86 -9.00 18.88 -2.98
CA LYS A 86 -9.84 19.56 -3.99
C LYS A 86 -10.62 18.58 -4.88
N LEU A 87 -10.27 17.29 -4.89
CA LEU A 87 -10.99 16.30 -5.69
C LEU A 87 -12.42 16.09 -5.19
N SER A 88 -13.33 15.90 -6.14
CA SER A 88 -14.72 15.58 -5.86
C SER A 88 -14.85 14.20 -5.17
N PRO A 89 -15.95 13.97 -4.41
CA PRO A 89 -16.22 12.68 -3.79
C PRO A 89 -16.28 11.52 -4.79
N GLU A 90 -16.82 11.76 -5.98
CA GLU A 90 -16.96 10.76 -7.06
C GLU A 90 -15.57 10.32 -7.53
N ARG A 91 -14.67 11.28 -7.75
CA ARG A 91 -13.31 10.98 -8.18
C ARG A 91 -12.53 10.23 -7.10
N LYS A 92 -12.72 10.58 -5.84
CA LYS A 92 -12.14 9.83 -4.71
C LYS A 92 -12.67 8.39 -4.68
N LYS A 93 -13.96 8.17 -4.91
CA LYS A 93 -14.56 6.84 -4.96
C LYS A 93 -14.00 5.97 -6.10
N GLU A 94 -13.72 6.55 -7.26
CA GLU A 94 -13.05 5.85 -8.36
C GLU A 94 -11.63 5.41 -7.98
N LEU A 95 -10.85 6.32 -7.40
CA LEU A 95 -9.49 6.03 -6.93
C LEU A 95 -9.49 4.93 -5.85
N ALA A 96 -10.50 4.92 -4.97
CA ALA A 96 -10.65 3.90 -3.95
C ALA A 96 -10.85 2.50 -4.55
N LYS A 97 -11.70 2.39 -5.59
CA LYS A 97 -11.97 1.12 -6.26
C LYS A 97 -10.71 0.46 -6.83
N GLU A 98 -9.79 1.25 -7.35
CA GLU A 98 -8.52 0.73 -7.89
C GLU A 98 -7.66 0.07 -6.81
N ALA A 99 -7.47 0.74 -5.67
CA ALA A 99 -6.76 0.18 -4.54
C ALA A 99 -7.48 -1.04 -3.96
N GLU A 100 -8.80 -1.03 -3.89
CA GLU A 100 -9.62 -2.14 -3.41
C GLU A 100 -9.48 -3.39 -4.30
N VAL A 101 -9.46 -3.23 -5.62
CA VAL A 101 -9.24 -4.35 -6.56
C VAL A 101 -7.87 -4.98 -6.33
N GLU A 102 -6.84 -4.15 -6.23
CA GLU A 102 -5.48 -4.63 -6.00
C GLU A 102 -5.34 -5.30 -4.62
N LEU A 103 -5.93 -4.70 -3.58
CA LEU A 103 -5.93 -5.23 -2.22
C LEU A 103 -6.57 -6.62 -2.19
N LYS A 104 -7.74 -6.78 -2.82
CA LYS A 104 -8.45 -8.07 -2.87
C LYS A 104 -7.63 -9.13 -3.59
N ALA A 105 -7.09 -8.81 -4.76
CA ALA A 105 -6.25 -9.72 -5.51
C ALA A 105 -5.02 -10.16 -4.69
N GLY A 106 -4.37 -9.22 -4.00
CA GLY A 106 -3.25 -9.52 -3.11
C GLY A 106 -3.64 -10.43 -1.94
N ILE A 107 -4.77 -10.17 -1.27
CA ILE A 107 -5.28 -11.00 -0.17
C ILE A 107 -5.61 -12.41 -0.66
N GLU A 108 -6.21 -12.55 -1.84
CA GLU A 108 -6.56 -13.85 -2.43
C GLU A 108 -5.31 -14.70 -2.68
N LEU A 109 -4.27 -14.10 -3.28
CA LEU A 109 -2.98 -14.77 -3.48
C LEU A 109 -2.36 -15.22 -2.16
N LEU A 110 -2.29 -14.33 -1.16
CA LEU A 110 -1.75 -14.65 0.16
C LEU A 110 -2.54 -15.76 0.87
N THR A 111 -3.86 -15.79 0.69
CA THR A 111 -4.73 -16.81 1.28
C THR A 111 -4.46 -18.18 0.67
N LYS A 112 -4.28 -18.23 -0.66
CA LYS A 112 -3.90 -19.44 -1.38
C LYS A 112 -2.54 -19.96 -0.91
N GLU A 113 -1.52 -19.10 -0.89
CA GLU A 113 -0.17 -19.45 -0.45
C GLU A 113 -0.16 -19.95 0.99
N LYS A 114 -0.86 -19.27 1.90
CA LYS A 114 -0.98 -19.71 3.31
C LYS A 114 -1.56 -21.12 3.41
N LYS A 115 -2.58 -21.44 2.61
CA LYS A 115 -3.20 -22.77 2.59
C LYS A 115 -2.19 -23.82 2.11
N GLU A 116 -1.47 -23.55 1.03
CA GLU A 116 -0.45 -24.44 0.47
C GLU A 116 0.67 -24.71 1.48
N ILE A 117 1.22 -23.66 2.11
CA ILE A 117 2.24 -23.78 3.16
C ILE A 117 1.72 -24.59 4.35
N THR A 118 0.49 -24.31 4.82
CA THR A 118 -0.10 -25.04 5.95
C THR A 118 -0.27 -26.52 5.63
N ASN A 119 -0.65 -26.86 4.40
CA ASN A 119 -0.76 -28.25 3.96
C ASN A 119 0.61 -28.93 3.92
N LEU A 120 1.63 -28.27 3.38
CA LEU A 120 3.01 -28.80 3.35
C LEU A 120 3.55 -29.07 4.76
N VAL A 121 3.36 -28.11 5.69
CA VAL A 121 3.75 -28.27 7.10
C VAL A 121 3.07 -29.48 7.71
N LYS A 122 1.74 -29.62 7.53
CA LYS A 122 1.00 -30.77 8.03
C LYS A 122 1.55 -32.09 7.50
N THR A 123 1.81 -32.18 6.20
CA THR A 123 2.37 -33.39 5.58
C THR A 123 3.73 -33.75 6.16
N ILE A 124 4.62 -32.77 6.34
CA ILE A 124 5.94 -33.01 6.94
C ILE A 124 5.79 -33.48 8.39
N THR A 125 4.99 -32.79 9.21
CA THR A 125 4.75 -33.17 10.60
C THR A 125 4.20 -34.59 10.71
N THR A 126 3.23 -34.97 9.87
CA THR A 126 2.71 -36.34 9.86
C THR A 126 3.75 -37.38 9.47
N LEU A 127 4.68 -37.06 8.56
CA LEU A 127 5.76 -37.97 8.15
C LEU A 127 6.85 -38.11 9.22
N THR A 128 7.12 -37.06 10.02
CA THR A 128 8.10 -37.11 11.12
C THR A 128 7.55 -37.77 12.38
N ASP A 129 6.24 -37.82 12.54
CA ASP A 129 5.55 -38.49 13.65
C ASP A 129 5.24 -39.97 13.37
N SER A 130 5.57 -40.46 12.16
CA SER A 130 5.43 -41.86 11.70
C SER A 130 6.76 -42.62 11.81
#